data_AF-A0ABD7K3A6-F1
#
_entry.id   AF-A0ABD7K3A6-F1
#
_cell.length_a   1.000
_cell.length_b   1.000
_cell.length_c   1.000
_cell.angle_alpha   90.00
_cell.angle_beta   90.00
_cell.angle_gamma   90.00
#
_symmetry.space_group_name_H-M   'P 1'
#
loop_
_entity.id
_entity.type
_entity.pdbx_description
1 polymer ?
#
loop_
_entity_poly.entity_id
_entity_poly.type
_entity_poly.pdbx_seq_one_letter_code
_entity_poly.pdbx_strand_id
1 'polypeptide(L)'
;MQMHSVDVVLVMALVLQHHGTADAVRRAAGQLRDKVCAEHRPKMTALMRMQDDAAALPVALNIVQRATDAQGILPGKPFPARPSPSEGPPDQGHMPAKAGPVTGEPVHPT
;
A
#
# COMPACT_ATOMS: atom_id res chain seq x y z
N MET A 1 -2.11 -13.50 -0.81
CA MET A 1 -1.04 -12.55 -1.18
C MET A 1 -1.69 -11.20 -1.47
N GLN A 2 -1.41 -10.17 -0.67
CA GLN A 2 -1.91 -8.80 -0.94
C GLN A 2 -0.99 -8.14 -1.97
N MET A 3 -1.58 -7.46 -2.93
CA MET A 3 -0.87 -6.78 -4.00
C MET A 3 -0.56 -5.34 -3.58
N HIS A 4 0.63 -4.82 -3.88
CA HIS A 4 0.94 -3.42 -3.58
C HIS A 4 0.07 -2.50 -4.42
N SER A 5 -0.27 -1.32 -3.88
CA SER A 5 -1.14 -0.36 -4.56
C SER A 5 -0.62 0.02 -5.95
N VAL A 6 0.70 0.11 -6.13
CA VAL A 6 1.33 0.40 -7.44
C VAL A 6 1.04 -0.70 -8.45
N ASP A 7 1.13 -1.97 -8.08
CA ASP A 7 0.89 -3.08 -9.01
C ASP A 7 -0.59 -3.10 -9.47
N VAL A 8 -1.52 -2.78 -8.55
CA VAL A 8 -2.95 -2.71 -8.85
C VAL A 8 -3.24 -1.59 -9.86
N VAL A 9 -2.63 -0.42 -9.65
CA VAL A 9 -2.74 0.73 -10.56
C VAL A 9 -2.16 0.40 -11.92
N LEU A 10 -1.00 -0.26 -11.97
CA LEU A 10 -0.36 -0.69 -13.20
C LEU A 10 -1.25 -1.66 -14.00
N VAL A 11 -1.83 -2.67 -13.34
CA VAL A 11 -2.75 -3.62 -14.01
C VAL A 11 -3.97 -2.89 -14.57
N MET A 12 -4.60 -2.00 -13.80
CA MET A 12 -5.76 -1.25 -14.28
C MET A 12 -5.42 -0.34 -15.46
N ALA A 13 -4.29 0.35 -15.41
CA ALA A 13 -3.80 1.19 -16.50
C ALA A 13 -3.53 0.36 -17.77
N LEU A 14 -2.90 -0.81 -17.64
CA LEU A 14 -2.65 -1.71 -18.77
C LEU A 14 -3.95 -2.23 -19.39
N VAL A 15 -4.94 -2.62 -18.58
CA VAL A 15 -6.24 -3.08 -19.10
C VAL A 15 -6.94 -1.97 -19.89
N LEU A 16 -6.93 -0.74 -19.35
CA LEU A 16 -7.47 0.43 -20.05
C LEU A 16 -6.72 0.72 -21.35
N GLN A 17 -5.38 0.62 -21.34
CA GLN A 17 -4.54 0.88 -22.50
C GLN A 17 -4.66 -0.18 -23.61
N HIS A 18 -4.78 -1.46 -23.25
CA HIS A 18 -4.78 -2.58 -24.22
C HIS A 18 -6.18 -2.94 -24.72
N HIS A 19 -7.19 -2.88 -23.86
CA HIS A 19 -8.55 -3.30 -24.21
C HIS A 19 -9.47 -2.11 -24.43
N GLY A 20 -9.39 -1.08 -23.59
CA GLY A 20 -10.25 0.12 -23.72
C GLY A 20 -11.75 -0.18 -23.71
N THR A 21 -12.18 -1.27 -23.05
CA THR A 21 -13.60 -1.66 -22.97
C THR A 21 -14.08 -1.78 -21.53
N ALA A 22 -15.36 -1.48 -21.31
CA ALA A 22 -16.01 -1.58 -20.00
C ALA A 22 -15.98 -3.02 -19.46
N ASP A 23 -16.20 -4.02 -20.31
CA ASP A 23 -16.14 -5.44 -19.89
C ASP A 23 -14.76 -5.86 -19.40
N ALA A 24 -13.69 -5.43 -20.08
CA ALA A 24 -12.33 -5.73 -19.64
C ALA A 24 -12.05 -5.10 -18.27
N VAL A 25 -12.51 -3.86 -18.06
CA VAL A 25 -12.41 -3.13 -16.79
C VAL A 25 -13.18 -3.84 -15.67
N ARG A 26 -14.43 -4.28 -15.93
CA ARG A 26 -15.23 -5.03 -14.94
C ARG A 26 -14.56 -6.34 -14.55
N ARG A 27 -14.06 -7.09 -15.54
CA ARG A 27 -13.33 -8.35 -15.31
C ARG A 27 -12.06 -8.12 -14.50
N ALA A 28 -11.28 -7.09 -14.83
CA ALA A 28 -10.08 -6.71 -14.10
C ALA A 28 -10.41 -6.33 -12.64
N ALA A 29 -11.44 -5.50 -12.44
CA ALA A 29 -11.90 -5.12 -11.10
C ALA A 29 -12.33 -6.33 -10.27
N GLY A 30 -13.03 -7.30 -10.88
CA GLY A 30 -13.40 -8.56 -10.24
C GLY A 30 -12.17 -9.40 -9.82
N GLN A 31 -11.17 -9.51 -10.68
CA GLN A 31 -9.92 -10.24 -10.39
C GLN A 31 -9.05 -9.54 -9.33
N LEU A 32 -9.09 -8.21 -9.27
CA LEU A 32 -8.31 -7.40 -8.34
C LEU A 32 -8.96 -7.27 -6.97
N ARG A 33 -10.29 -7.33 -6.87
CA ARG A 33 -11.04 -7.16 -5.60
C ARG A 33 -10.47 -7.98 -4.45
N ASP A 34 -10.12 -9.24 -4.70
CA ASP A 34 -9.66 -10.14 -3.64
C ASP A 34 -8.16 -9.96 -3.32
N LYS A 35 -7.43 -9.21 -4.16
CA LYS A 35 -5.98 -8.92 -4.05
C LYS A 35 -5.66 -7.55 -3.45
N VAL A 36 -6.61 -6.61 -3.45
CA VAL A 36 -6.47 -5.27 -2.87
C VAL A 36 -6.77 -5.25 -1.36
N CYS A 37 -6.20 -4.26 -0.65
CA CYS A 37 -6.51 -3.98 0.74
C CYS A 37 -8.01 -3.69 0.94
N ALA A 38 -8.51 -3.95 2.15
CA ALA A 38 -9.94 -3.86 2.48
C ALA A 38 -10.58 -2.52 2.13
N GLU A 39 -9.83 -1.42 2.29
CA GLU A 39 -10.26 -0.06 1.98
C GLU A 39 -10.64 0.13 0.48
N HIS A 40 -9.97 -0.57 -0.42
CA HIS A 40 -10.17 -0.41 -1.87
C HIS A 40 -11.13 -1.44 -2.48
N ARG A 41 -11.46 -2.51 -1.75
CA ARG A 41 -12.44 -3.53 -2.15
C ARG A 41 -13.82 -2.99 -2.51
N PRO A 42 -14.44 -2.04 -1.77
CA PRO A 42 -15.76 -1.52 -2.14
C PRO A 42 -15.70 -0.79 -3.49
N LYS A 43 -14.62 -0.06 -3.76
CA LYS A 43 -14.43 0.66 -5.03
C LYS A 43 -14.30 -0.30 -6.21
N MET A 44 -13.53 -1.37 -6.06
CA MET A 44 -13.41 -2.43 -7.07
C MET A 44 -14.73 -3.17 -7.29
N THR A 45 -15.49 -3.42 -6.22
CA THR A 45 -16.80 -4.08 -6.29
C THR A 45 -17.82 -3.21 -7.01
N ALA A 46 -17.84 -1.90 -6.76
CA ALA A 46 -18.70 -0.96 -7.45
C ALA A 46 -18.38 -0.91 -8.95
N LEU A 47 -17.08 -0.87 -9.30
CA LEU A 47 -16.63 -0.89 -10.68
C LEU A 47 -17.01 -2.20 -11.40
N MET A 48 -16.83 -3.34 -10.74
CA MET A 48 -17.22 -4.65 -11.26
C MET A 48 -18.72 -4.74 -11.55
N ARG A 49 -19.56 -4.11 -10.72
CA ARG A 49 -21.02 -4.12 -10.82
C ARG A 49 -21.61 -3.00 -11.67
N MET A 50 -20.76 -2.15 -12.25
CA MET A 50 -21.21 -0.99 -13.02
C MET A 50 -21.85 -1.44 -14.34
N GLN A 51 -23.18 -1.28 -14.45
CA GLN A 51 -23.95 -1.66 -15.64
C GLN A 51 -23.81 -0.65 -16.77
N ASP A 52 -23.56 0.62 -16.45
CA ASP A 52 -23.41 1.67 -17.45
C ASP A 52 -22.01 1.61 -18.09
N ASP A 53 -21.94 1.14 -19.33
CA ASP A 53 -20.69 1.01 -20.08
C ASP A 53 -20.04 2.38 -20.38
N ALA A 54 -20.86 3.40 -20.62
CA ALA A 54 -20.39 4.75 -20.91
C ALA A 54 -19.71 5.41 -19.70
N ALA A 55 -20.14 5.08 -18.48
CA ALA A 55 -19.55 5.55 -17.23
C ALA A 55 -18.40 4.66 -16.73
N ALA A 56 -18.35 3.38 -17.11
CA ALA A 56 -17.35 2.44 -16.59
C ALA A 56 -15.90 2.87 -16.90
N LEU A 57 -15.63 3.28 -18.14
CA LEU A 57 -14.30 3.77 -18.54
C LEU A 57 -13.87 5.04 -17.81
N PRO A 58 -14.65 6.15 -17.80
CA PRO A 58 -14.23 7.38 -17.14
C PRO A 58 -14.09 7.18 -15.63
N VAL A 59 -14.92 6.33 -15.00
CA VAL A 59 -14.77 5.98 -13.58
C VAL A 59 -13.46 5.22 -13.35
N ALA A 60 -13.13 4.23 -14.18
CA ALA A 60 -11.88 3.49 -14.07
C ALA A 60 -10.66 4.39 -14.28
N LEU A 61 -10.68 5.28 -15.27
CA LEU A 61 -9.64 6.28 -15.50
C LEU A 61 -9.48 7.21 -14.29
N ASN A 62 -10.58 7.67 -13.69
CA ASN A 62 -10.53 8.51 -12.50
C ASN A 62 -9.89 7.78 -11.31
N ILE A 63 -10.19 6.48 -11.14
CA ILE A 63 -9.59 5.64 -10.11
C ILE A 63 -8.08 5.54 -10.31
N VAL A 64 -7.64 5.24 -11.54
CA VAL A 64 -6.22 5.15 -11.88
C VAL A 64 -5.53 6.49 -11.64
N GLN A 65 -6.09 7.58 -12.16
CA GLN A 65 -5.53 8.93 -12.02
C GLN A 65 -5.34 9.31 -10.54
N ARG A 66 -6.39 9.18 -9.71
CA ARG A 66 -6.29 9.51 -8.28
C ARG A 66 -5.26 8.65 -7.56
N ALA A 67 -5.13 7.38 -7.95
CA ALA A 67 -4.17 6.48 -7.34
C ALA A 67 -2.74 6.81 -7.78
N THR A 68 -2.51 7.16 -9.04
CA THR A 68 -1.21 7.64 -9.52
C THR A 68 -0.81 8.96 -8.86
N ASP A 69 -1.75 9.90 -8.71
CA ASP A 69 -1.54 11.16 -7.98
C ASP A 69 -1.13 10.92 -6.52
N ALA A 70 -1.84 10.04 -5.82
CA ALA A 70 -1.54 9.68 -4.43
C ALA A 70 -0.17 8.99 -4.27
N GLN A 71 0.35 8.36 -5.32
CA GLN A 71 1.68 7.74 -5.35
C GLN A 71 2.76 8.67 -5.90
N GLY A 72 2.41 9.91 -6.30
CA GLY A 72 3.35 10.83 -6.95
C GLY A 72 3.81 10.40 -8.34
N ILE A 73 3.11 9.43 -8.96
CA ILE A 73 3.38 8.97 -10.32
C ILE A 73 2.74 9.98 -11.26
N LEU A 74 3.55 10.88 -11.80
CA LEU A 74 3.10 11.99 -12.63
C LEU A 74 3.74 11.90 -14.02
N PRO A 75 3.04 12.36 -15.07
CA PRO A 75 3.58 12.35 -16.43
C PRO A 75 4.89 13.16 -16.49
N GLY A 76 5.91 12.58 -17.12
CA GLY A 76 7.24 13.20 -17.25
C GLY A 76 8.11 13.15 -15.98
N LYS A 77 7.61 12.61 -14.86
CA LYS A 77 8.44 12.37 -13.66
C LYS A 77 8.95 10.93 -13.65
N PRO A 78 10.20 10.69 -13.21
CA PRO A 78 10.68 9.33 -12.97
C PRO A 78 9.82 8.65 -11.90
N PHE A 79 9.63 7.34 -12.02
CA PHE A 79 8.94 6.56 -11.01
C PHE A 79 9.70 6.64 -9.68
N PRO A 80 8.99 6.73 -8.53
CA PRO A 80 9.64 6.72 -7.23
C PRO A 80 10.43 5.42 -7.08
N ALA A 81 11.71 5.55 -6.69
CA ALA A 81 12.54 4.41 -6.37
C ALA A 81 11.92 3.62 -5.22
N ARG A 82 11.99 2.29 -5.27
CA ARG A 82 11.57 1.45 -4.15
C ARG A 82 12.36 1.87 -2.91
N PRO A 83 11.71 2.17 -1.76
CA PRO A 83 12.45 2.40 -0.54
C PRO A 83 13.29 1.15 -0.22
N SER A 84 14.59 1.35 -0.03
CA SER A 84 15.50 0.28 0.38
C SER A 84 14.99 -0.34 1.69
N PRO A 85 14.97 -1.67 1.84
CA PRO A 85 14.44 -2.33 3.05
C PRO A 85 15.35 -2.20 4.29
N SER A 86 16.08 -1.09 4.46
CA SER A 86 16.96 -0.88 5.62
C SER A 86 17.05 0.58 6.00
N GLU A 87 15.99 1.09 6.58
CA GLU A 87 16.09 2.02 7.70
C GLU A 87 15.17 1.47 8.78
N GLY A 88 15.73 0.53 9.56
CA GLY A 88 15.16 0.22 10.86
C GLY A 88 15.13 1.49 11.71
N PRO A 89 14.25 1.57 12.72
CA PRO A 89 14.22 2.73 13.61
C PRO A 89 15.62 3.01 14.16
N PRO A 90 16.00 4.29 14.38
CA PRO A 90 17.27 4.59 15.00
C PRO A 90 17.34 3.79 16.31
N ASP A 91 18.44 3.06 16.48
CA ASP A 91 18.78 2.36 17.71
C ASP A 91 18.69 3.38 18.85
N GLN A 92 17.54 3.41 19.54
CA GLN A 92 17.40 4.21 20.74
C GLN A 92 18.27 3.52 21.76
N GLY A 93 19.50 4.04 21.86
CA GLY A 93 20.56 3.52 22.70
C GLY A 93 20.02 2.96 24.00
N HIS A 94 20.22 1.66 24.16
CA HIS A 94 19.98 0.94 25.38
C HIS A 94 20.67 1.69 26.53
N MET A 95 19.90 2.38 27.38
CA MET A 95 20.44 2.95 28.60
C MET A 95 20.90 1.79 29.49
N PRO A 96 22.18 1.69 29.88
CA PRO A 96 22.58 0.66 30.84
C PRO A 96 21.88 0.94 32.18
N ALA A 97 21.21 -0.09 32.70
CA ALA A 97 20.60 -0.07 34.00
C ALA A 97 21.62 0.40 35.05
N LYS A 98 21.26 1.42 35.84
CA LYS A 98 22.07 1.85 36.98
C LYS A 98 22.25 0.69 37.95
N ALA A 99 23.50 0.27 38.12
CA ALA A 99 23.91 -0.65 39.16
C ALA A 99 24.16 0.11 40.49
N GLY A 100 23.49 -0.34 41.56
CA GLY A 100 23.89 -0.15 42.96
C GLY A 100 23.47 1.17 43.66
N PRO A 101 23.39 1.17 45.00
CA PRO A 101 24.30 0.41 45.86
C PRO A 101 23.65 -0.69 46.71
N VAL A 102 24.46 -1.72 46.87
CA VAL A 102 24.43 -2.84 47.83
C VAL A 102 24.34 -2.29 49.26
N THR A 103 23.28 -2.67 49.98
CA THR A 103 23.23 -2.54 51.44
C THR A 103 23.92 -3.76 52.02
N GLY A 104 25.16 -3.58 52.47
CA GLY A 104 25.90 -4.62 53.18
C GLY A 104 25.30 -4.83 54.58
N GLU A 105 24.91 -6.06 54.87
CA GLU A 105 24.87 -6.59 56.24
C GLU A 105 26.29 -6.54 56.83
N PRO A 106 26.46 -6.12 58.10
CA PRO A 106 27.63 -6.47 58.87
C PRO A 106 27.30 -7.56 59.90
N VAL A 107 27.89 -8.74 59.73
CA VAL A 107 28.00 -9.79 60.76
C VAL A 107 29.40 -9.77 61.39
N HIS A 108 29.47 -9.34 62.67
CA HIS A 108 30.37 -9.71 63.81
C HIS A 108 31.91 -9.72 63.61
N PRO A 109 32.82 -9.77 64.64
CA PRO A 109 32.73 -10.17 66.08
C PRO A 109 33.32 -9.07 67.03
N THR A 110 33.41 -9.15 68.38
CA THR A 110 33.85 -10.15 69.37
C THR A 110 33.21 -9.81 70.72
#